data_AF-A0A7S3B3L4-F1
#
_entry.id   AF-A0A7S3B3L4-F1
#
_cell.length_a   1.000
_cell.length_b   1.000
_cell.length_c   1.000
_cell.angle_alpha   90.00
_cell.angle_beta   90.00
_cell.angle_gamma   90.00
#
_symmetry.space_group_name_H-M   'P 1'
#
loop_
_entity.id
_entity.type
_entity.pdbx_description
1 polymer ?
#
loop_
_entity_poly.entity_id
_entity_poly.type
_entity_poly.pdbx_seq_one_letter_code
_entity_poly.pdbx_strand_id
1 'polypeptide(L)'
;DIVVSPTAVVQGTVLSSVHSNLSWLDAKGAFVTGQKGGDSGAEKQMISVDEFVTCLALCGHIKYEAIEQMTEAQRVAGIVANYLGQKDEQAVITEAVAHRVVRYDVKTASPVEGQSTADLGRLMAAWAKIDLSSMFGFPLWE
;
A
#
# COMPACT_ATOMS: atom_id res chain seq x y z
N ASP A 1 9.16 -15.52 -5.61
CA ASP A 1 7.89 -15.89 -5.00
C ASP A 1 7.88 -15.55 -3.52
N ILE A 2 6.89 -14.78 -3.08
CA ILE A 2 6.68 -14.41 -1.68
C ILE A 2 5.20 -14.54 -1.31
N VAL A 3 4.94 -14.97 -0.08
CA VAL A 3 3.63 -14.90 0.55
C VAL A 3 3.72 -13.90 1.69
N VAL A 4 2.92 -12.84 1.59
CA VAL A 4 2.88 -11.76 2.56
C VAL A 4 1.58 -11.84 3.35
N SER A 5 1.69 -11.77 4.68
CA SER A 5 0.56 -11.57 5.57
C SER A 5 0.49 -10.08 5.90
N PRO A 6 -0.43 -9.31 5.28
CA PRO A 6 -0.48 -7.86 5.45
C PRO A 6 -0.75 -7.46 6.90
N THR A 7 -0.19 -6.34 7.34
CA THR A 7 -0.41 -5.86 8.71
C THR A 7 -1.79 -5.22 8.84
N ALA A 8 -2.61 -5.71 9.78
CA ALA A 8 -3.91 -5.13 10.05
C ALA A 8 -3.76 -3.73 10.67
N VAL A 9 -4.59 -2.79 10.23
CA VAL A 9 -4.67 -1.43 10.78
C VAL A 9 -5.75 -1.29 11.86
N VAL A 10 -6.60 -2.30 12.01
CA VAL A 10 -7.72 -2.36 12.95
C VAL A 10 -7.62 -3.63 13.77
N GLN A 11 -7.79 -3.50 15.09
CA GLN A 11 -7.71 -4.57 16.04
C GLN A 11 -8.72 -5.68 15.73
N GLY A 12 -8.23 -6.92 15.69
CA GLY A 12 -9.05 -8.11 15.41
C GLY A 12 -9.43 -8.30 13.94
N THR A 13 -8.98 -7.45 13.02
CA THR A 13 -9.12 -7.70 11.59
C THR A 13 -8.08 -8.73 11.14
N VAL A 14 -8.54 -9.81 10.52
CA VAL A 14 -7.67 -10.81 9.89
C VAL A 14 -7.64 -10.53 8.40
N LEU A 15 -6.47 -10.13 7.89
CA LEU A 15 -6.24 -9.98 6.45
C LEU A 15 -5.75 -11.31 5.90
N SER A 16 -6.31 -11.73 4.78
CA SER A 16 -5.84 -12.93 4.07
C SER A 16 -4.42 -12.71 3.59
N SER A 17 -3.56 -13.72 3.73
CA SER A 17 -2.24 -13.71 3.10
C SER A 17 -2.39 -13.60 1.59
N VAL A 18 -1.52 -12.81 0.96
CA VAL A 18 -1.50 -12.60 -0.48
C VAL A 18 -0.17 -13.06 -1.06
N HIS A 19 -0.23 -13.52 -2.30
CA HIS A 19 0.90 -14.03 -3.06
C HIS A 19 1.38 -12.96 -4.04
N SER A 20 2.69 -12.81 -4.17
CA SER A 20 3.32 -11.93 -5.14
C SER A 20 4.55 -12.61 -5.71
N ASN A 21 4.70 -12.54 -7.03
CA ASN A 21 5.80 -13.20 -7.70
C ASN A 21 6.28 -12.41 -8.92
N LEU A 22 7.59 -12.29 -9.04
CA LEU A 22 8.25 -11.83 -10.24
C LEU A 22 9.38 -12.82 -10.52
N SER A 23 9.23 -13.64 -11.54
CA SER A 23 10.27 -14.58 -11.91
C SER A 23 11.37 -13.88 -12.71
N TRP A 24 12.53 -14.53 -12.78
CA TRP A 24 13.62 -14.07 -13.63
C TRP A 24 13.24 -14.08 -15.12
N LEU A 25 12.34 -14.98 -15.54
CA LEU A 25 11.84 -15.03 -16.91
C LEU A 25 10.92 -13.84 -17.20
N ASP A 26 10.07 -13.48 -16.25
CA ASP A 26 9.17 -12.32 -16.37
C ASP A 26 9.98 -11.02 -16.47
N ALA A 27 10.97 -10.85 -15.59
CA ALA A 27 11.86 -9.70 -15.62
C ALA A 27 12.63 -9.62 -16.96
N LYS A 28 13.18 -10.74 -17.44
CA LYS A 28 13.81 -10.79 -18.77
C LYS A 28 12.84 -10.44 -19.88
N GLY A 29 11.62 -10.97 -19.84
CA GLY A 29 10.56 -10.68 -20.80
C GLY A 29 10.26 -9.19 -20.86
N ALA A 30 10.03 -8.56 -19.71
CA ALA A 30 9.79 -7.12 -19.62
C ALA A 30 10.91 -6.29 -20.28
N PHE A 31 12.17 -6.66 -20.02
CA PHE A 31 13.32 -5.96 -20.59
C PHE A 31 13.52 -6.22 -22.10
N VAL A 32 13.23 -7.42 -22.58
CA VAL A 32 13.26 -7.73 -24.02
C VAL A 32 12.13 -7.00 -24.75
N THR A 33 10.94 -6.90 -24.15
CA THR A 33 9.80 -6.17 -24.74
C THR A 33 10.05 -4.66 -24.79
N GLY A 34 10.72 -4.11 -23.78
CA GLY A 34 11.00 -2.66 -23.71
C GLY A 34 12.15 -2.19 -24.60
N GLN A 35 12.94 -3.09 -25.18
CA GLN A 35 13.99 -2.74 -26.15
C GLN A 35 13.38 -2.31 -27.49
N LYS A 36 13.36 -1.01 -27.77
CA LYS A 36 13.06 -0.53 -29.12
C LYS A 36 14.36 -0.63 -29.93
N GLY A 37 14.43 -1.59 -30.84
CA GLY A 37 15.64 -1.86 -31.60
C GLY A 37 16.15 -0.61 -32.33
N GLY A 38 17.37 -0.17 -31.99
CA GLY A 38 18.12 0.80 -32.79
C GLY A 38 18.52 0.22 -34.14
N ASP A 39 18.81 1.10 -35.10
CA ASP A 39 19.20 0.70 -36.47
C ASP A 39 20.55 -0.05 -36.51
N SER A 40 21.37 0.05 -35.46
CA SER A 40 22.68 -0.58 -35.35
C SER A 40 22.75 -1.70 -34.30
N GLY A 41 23.58 -2.72 -34.55
CA GLY A 41 23.64 -3.94 -33.73
C GLY A 41 24.16 -3.74 -32.29
N ALA A 42 24.84 -2.63 -31.99
CA ALA A 42 25.31 -2.30 -30.64
C ALA A 42 24.22 -1.62 -29.81
N GLU A 43 23.41 -0.75 -30.42
CA GLU A 43 22.28 -0.07 -29.76
C GLU A 43 21.19 -1.06 -29.35
N LYS A 44 21.03 -2.18 -30.07
CA LYS A 44 20.12 -3.27 -29.69
C LYS A 44 20.48 -3.96 -28.37
N GLN A 45 21.67 -3.73 -27.82
CA GLN A 45 22.13 -4.34 -26.56
C GLN A 45 21.98 -3.41 -25.35
N MET A 46 21.60 -2.14 -25.58
CA MET A 46 21.44 -1.14 -24.53
C MET A 46 19.99 -0.67 -24.48
N ILE A 47 19.56 -0.24 -23.30
CA ILE A 47 18.28 0.43 -23.12
C ILE A 47 18.54 1.87 -22.67
N SER A 48 17.75 2.80 -23.17
CA SER A 48 17.69 4.15 -22.66
C SER A 48 17.09 4.17 -21.24
N VAL A 49 17.26 5.28 -20.53
CA VAL A 49 16.68 5.45 -19.19
C VAL A 49 15.14 5.39 -19.25
N ASP A 50 14.51 5.95 -20.28
CA ASP A 50 13.05 5.91 -20.45
C ASP A 50 12.54 4.47 -20.67
N GLU A 51 13.28 3.69 -21.46
CA GLU A 51 13.00 2.27 -21.65
C GLU A 51 13.21 1.49 -20.34
N PHE A 52 14.27 1.77 -19.60
CA PHE A 52 14.50 1.16 -18.29
C PHE A 52 13.34 1.42 -17.32
N VAL A 53 12.85 2.66 -17.23
CA VAL A 53 11.70 3.01 -16.38
C VAL A 53 10.44 2.26 -16.83
N THR A 54 10.24 2.14 -18.14
CA THR A 54 9.11 1.36 -18.70
C THR A 54 9.23 -0.13 -18.36
N CYS A 55 10.41 -0.72 -18.51
CA CYS A 55 10.67 -2.11 -18.13
C CYS A 55 10.45 -2.34 -16.64
N LEU A 56 10.89 -1.41 -15.80
CA LEU A 56 10.68 -1.46 -14.36
C LEU A 56 9.19 -1.41 -14.01
N ALA A 57 8.42 -0.53 -14.66
CA ALA A 57 6.97 -0.47 -14.49
C ALA A 57 6.27 -1.79 -14.88
N LEU A 58 6.68 -2.41 -15.99
CA LEU A 58 6.19 -3.74 -16.41
C LEU A 58 6.50 -4.81 -15.36
N CYS A 59 7.72 -4.82 -14.80
CA CYS A 59 8.07 -5.72 -13.70
C CYS A 59 7.16 -5.51 -12.48
N GLY A 60 6.81 -4.27 -12.15
CA GLY A 60 5.88 -3.97 -11.06
C GLY A 60 4.47 -4.44 -11.34
N HIS A 61 3.98 -4.24 -12.56
CA HIS A 61 2.68 -4.74 -13.00
C HIS A 61 2.59 -6.25 -12.76
N ILE A 62 3.54 -7.03 -13.30
CA ILE A 62 3.58 -8.49 -13.18
C ILE A 62 3.75 -8.90 -11.71
N LYS A 63 4.70 -8.30 -10.98
CA LYS A 63 5.00 -8.65 -9.59
C LYS A 63 3.76 -8.63 -8.69
N TYR A 64 2.92 -7.63 -8.88
CA TYR A 64 1.78 -7.34 -8.03
C TYR A 64 0.44 -7.64 -8.71
N GLU A 65 0.43 -8.34 -9.85
CA GLU A 65 -0.79 -8.54 -10.64
C GLU A 65 -1.85 -9.38 -9.93
N ALA A 66 -1.39 -10.36 -9.14
CA ALA A 66 -2.23 -11.26 -8.35
C ALA A 66 -2.92 -10.56 -7.16
N ILE A 67 -2.54 -9.32 -6.85
CA ILE A 67 -3.12 -8.54 -5.74
C ILE A 67 -4.24 -7.68 -6.31
N GLU A 68 -5.48 -8.16 -6.16
CA GLU A 68 -6.68 -7.52 -6.69
C GLU A 68 -6.94 -6.12 -6.12
N GLN A 69 -6.51 -5.87 -4.87
CA GLN A 69 -6.67 -4.58 -4.19
C GLN A 69 -5.72 -3.51 -4.71
N MET A 70 -4.71 -3.87 -5.51
CA MET A 70 -3.75 -2.92 -6.07
C MET A 70 -4.19 -2.40 -7.43
N THR A 71 -4.36 -1.09 -7.53
CA THR A 71 -4.45 -0.39 -8.82
C THR A 71 -3.13 -0.47 -9.57
N GLU A 72 -3.17 -0.35 -10.90
CA GLU A 72 -1.96 -0.36 -11.74
C GLU A 72 -0.94 0.71 -11.30
N ALA A 73 -1.42 1.91 -10.97
CA ALA A 73 -0.57 2.98 -10.45
C ALA A 73 0.15 2.59 -9.15
N GLN A 74 -0.54 1.90 -8.23
CA GLN A 74 0.08 1.40 -6.99
C GLN A 74 1.12 0.30 -7.27
N ARG A 75 0.89 -0.56 -8.26
CA ARG A 75 1.86 -1.60 -8.66
C ARG A 75 3.15 -0.99 -9.19
N VAL A 76 3.04 0.02 -10.05
CA VAL A 76 4.18 0.76 -10.61
C VAL A 76 4.90 1.57 -9.52
N ALA A 77 4.17 2.29 -8.66
CA ALA A 77 4.78 3.02 -7.55
C ALA A 77 5.49 2.08 -6.56
N GLY A 78 4.88 0.91 -6.30
CA GLY A 78 5.42 -0.12 -5.40
C GLY A 78 6.76 -0.67 -5.87
N ILE A 79 6.89 -1.05 -7.13
CA ILE A 79 8.17 -1.58 -7.65
C ILE A 79 9.27 -0.53 -7.68
N VAL A 80 8.93 0.74 -7.95
CA VAL A 80 9.89 1.85 -7.89
C VAL A 80 10.37 2.04 -6.46
N ALA A 81 9.46 2.01 -5.48
CA ALA A 81 9.83 2.10 -4.07
C ALA A 81 10.71 0.92 -3.61
N ASN A 82 10.46 -0.30 -4.10
CA ASN A 82 11.34 -1.44 -3.84
C ASN A 82 12.73 -1.26 -4.47
N TYR A 83 12.79 -0.83 -5.73
CA TYR A 83 14.05 -0.61 -6.43
C TYR A 83 14.92 0.46 -5.76
N LEU A 84 14.29 1.52 -5.24
CA LEU A 84 14.96 2.59 -4.50
C LEU A 84 15.24 2.23 -3.03
N GLY A 85 14.83 1.04 -2.56
CA GLY A 85 15.01 0.60 -1.17
C GLY A 85 14.18 1.40 -0.15
N GLN A 86 13.14 2.11 -0.60
CA GLN A 86 12.29 2.94 0.26
C GLN A 86 11.25 2.10 1.03
N LYS A 87 10.77 1.03 0.41
CA LYS A 87 9.80 0.09 0.96
C LYS A 87 10.17 -1.32 0.53
N ASP A 88 9.96 -2.30 1.39
CA ASP A 88 9.95 -3.71 1.00
C ASP A 88 8.57 -4.11 0.46
N GLU A 89 8.43 -5.36 0.01
CA GLU A 89 7.17 -5.88 -0.51
C GLU A 89 6.08 -5.93 0.56
N GLN A 90 6.45 -6.22 1.82
CA GLN A 90 5.52 -6.24 2.94
C GLN A 90 4.83 -4.88 3.11
N ALA A 91 5.60 -3.79 3.10
CA ALA A 91 5.09 -2.44 3.26
C ALA A 91 4.23 -2.02 2.05
N VAL A 92 4.68 -2.29 0.83
CA VAL A 92 3.91 -1.98 -0.40
C VAL A 92 2.55 -2.67 -0.41
N ILE A 93 2.55 -3.98 -0.12
CA ILE A 93 1.33 -4.79 -0.12
C ILE A 93 0.40 -4.38 1.01
N THR A 94 0.95 -4.15 2.21
CA THR A 94 0.16 -3.74 3.37
C THR A 94 -0.57 -2.43 3.10
N GLU A 95 0.08 -1.43 2.51
CA GLU A 95 -0.54 -0.14 2.21
C GLU A 95 -1.70 -0.26 1.21
N ALA A 96 -1.61 -1.19 0.26
CA ALA A 96 -2.69 -1.41 -0.70
C ALA A 96 -3.86 -2.23 -0.13
N VAL A 97 -3.58 -3.22 0.71
CA VAL A 97 -4.60 -4.14 1.23
C VAL A 97 -5.26 -3.61 2.50
N ALA A 98 -4.49 -2.97 3.38
CA ALA A 98 -4.97 -2.43 4.63
C ALA A 98 -5.74 -1.12 4.40
N HIS A 99 -7.06 -1.23 4.33
CA HIS A 99 -7.93 -0.07 4.16
C HIS A 99 -7.79 0.89 5.34
N ARG A 100 -7.41 2.15 5.07
CA ARG A 100 -7.35 3.18 6.10
C ARG A 100 -8.75 3.56 6.54
N VAL A 101 -9.19 3.03 7.69
CA VAL A 101 -10.46 3.41 8.29
C VAL A 101 -10.34 4.84 8.85
N VAL A 102 -11.15 5.76 8.33
CA VAL A 102 -11.23 7.14 8.85
C VAL A 102 -12.09 7.12 10.11
N ARG A 103 -11.50 7.46 11.25
CA ARG A 103 -12.21 7.56 12.54
C ARG A 103 -13.03 8.85 12.61
N TYR A 104 -14.11 8.80 13.38
CA TYR A 104 -14.80 9.99 13.85
C TYR A 104 -13.86 10.88 14.69
N ASP A 105 -13.65 12.11 14.27
CA ASP A 105 -12.90 13.10 15.05
C ASP A 105 -13.81 13.69 16.13
N VAL A 106 -13.56 13.33 17.40
CA VAL A 106 -14.35 13.82 18.55
C VAL A 106 -14.27 15.34 18.71
N LYS A 107 -13.26 16.01 18.13
CA LYS A 107 -13.22 17.48 18.10
C LYS A 107 -14.35 18.09 17.26
N THR A 108 -14.96 17.30 16.36
CA THR A 108 -16.11 17.71 15.55
C THR A 108 -17.45 17.48 16.26
N ALA A 109 -17.44 16.93 17.50
CA ALA A 109 -18.65 16.68 18.25
C ALA A 109 -19.37 17.96 18.64
N SER A 110 -20.67 17.98 18.37
CA SER A 110 -21.60 19.02 18.81
C SER A 110 -22.54 18.49 19.90
N PRO A 111 -23.06 19.35 20.79
CA PRO A 111 -24.03 18.93 21.79
C PRO A 111 -25.28 18.36 21.12
N VAL A 112 -25.76 17.22 21.59
CA VAL A 112 -27.07 16.67 21.17
C VAL A 112 -28.21 17.49 21.77
N GLU A 113 -29.40 17.39 21.18
CA GLU A 113 -30.57 18.16 21.62
C GLU A 113 -30.88 17.90 23.11
N GLY A 114 -30.87 18.97 23.92
CA GLY A 114 -31.05 18.91 25.37
C GLY A 114 -29.78 18.68 26.20
N GLN A 115 -28.61 18.46 25.59
CA GLN A 115 -27.33 18.34 26.29
C GLN A 115 -26.68 19.71 26.53
N SER A 116 -26.21 19.96 27.75
CA SER A 116 -25.45 21.17 28.05
C SER A 116 -24.03 21.10 27.47
N THR A 117 -23.45 22.26 27.14
CA THR A 117 -22.04 22.35 26.70
C THR A 117 -21.06 21.87 27.76
N ALA A 118 -21.40 22.02 29.04
CA ALA A 118 -20.59 21.51 30.15
C ALA A 118 -20.56 19.97 30.20
N ASP A 119 -21.67 19.31 29.87
CA ASP A 119 -21.73 17.85 29.81
C ASP A 119 -20.93 17.29 28.63
N LEU A 120 -20.98 17.97 27.47
CA LEU A 120 -20.09 17.65 26.35
C LEU A 120 -18.62 17.80 26.73
N GLY A 121 -18.25 18.88 27.43
CA GLY A 121 -16.89 19.09 27.91
C GLY A 121 -16.40 17.96 28.85
N ARG A 122 -17.28 17.48 29.74
CA ARG A 122 -16.99 16.32 30.61
C ARG A 122 -16.80 15.03 29.81
N LEU A 123 -17.64 14.79 28.80
CA LEU A 123 -17.51 13.64 27.90
C LEU A 123 -16.17 13.67 27.16
N MET A 124 -15.78 14.81 26.57
CA MET A 124 -14.51 14.96 25.86
C MET A 124 -13.30 14.71 26.77
N ALA A 125 -13.34 15.23 28.00
CA ALA A 125 -12.28 15.01 28.99
C ALA A 125 -12.18 13.55 29.44
N ALA A 126 -13.30 12.84 29.50
CA ALA A 126 -13.33 11.39 29.76
C ALA A 126 -12.78 10.62 28.56
N TRP A 127 -13.25 10.93 27.34
CA TRP A 127 -12.85 10.29 26.09
C TRP A 127 -11.33 10.32 25.87
N ALA A 128 -10.69 11.45 26.16
CA ALA A 128 -9.24 11.61 26.02
C ALA A 128 -8.41 10.69 26.93
N LYS A 129 -9.02 10.03 27.92
CA LYS A 129 -8.36 9.10 28.85
C LYS A 129 -8.66 7.64 28.54
N ILE A 130 -9.51 7.35 27.56
CA ILE A 130 -9.89 5.98 27.23
C ILE A 130 -8.84 5.39 26.30
N ASP A 131 -8.22 4.28 26.73
CA ASP A 131 -7.40 3.44 25.87
C ASP A 131 -8.32 2.46 25.11
N LEU A 132 -8.27 2.53 23.79
CA LEU A 132 -9.13 1.78 22.88
C LEU A 132 -8.32 0.76 22.06
N SER A 133 -7.01 0.66 22.28
CA SER A 133 -6.10 -0.20 21.51
C SER A 133 -6.45 -1.69 21.60
N SER A 134 -7.05 -2.11 22.70
CA SER A 134 -7.50 -3.49 22.91
C SER A 134 -8.92 -3.76 22.41
N MET A 135 -9.67 -2.74 21.98
CA MET A 135 -11.05 -2.93 21.56
C MET A 135 -11.11 -3.47 20.13
N PHE A 136 -11.84 -4.57 19.95
CA PHE A 136 -12.08 -5.13 18.62
C PHE A 136 -12.73 -4.06 17.70
N GLY A 137 -12.20 -3.91 16.50
CA GLY A 137 -12.68 -2.89 15.54
C GLY A 137 -12.09 -1.49 15.72
N PHE A 138 -11.17 -1.28 16.69
CA PHE A 138 -10.49 0.00 16.85
C PHE A 138 -9.15 0.10 16.11
N PRO A 139 -8.78 1.28 15.59
CA PRO A 139 -7.52 1.44 14.88
C PRO A 139 -6.31 1.25 15.81
N LEU A 140 -5.25 0.62 15.30
CA LEU A 140 -4.02 0.30 16.06
C LEU A 140 -2.96 1.42 16.07
N TRP A 141 -3.27 2.57 15.48
CA TRP A 141 -2.32 3.69 15.28
C TRP A 141 -2.57 4.89 16.22
N GLU A 142 -3.34 4.69 17.29
CA GLU A 142 -3.59 5.69 18.36
C GLU A 142 -2.50 5.75 19.43
#